data_AF-A0AAE2WCU8-F1
#
_entry.id   AF-A0AAE2WCU8-F1
#
_cell.length_a   1.000
_cell.length_b   1.000
_cell.length_c   1.000
_cell.angle_alpha   90.00
_cell.angle_beta   90.00
_cell.angle_gamma   90.00
#
_symmetry.space_group_name_H-M   'P 1'
#
loop_
_entity.id
_entity.type
_entity.pdbx_description
1 polymer ?
#
loop_
_entity_poly.entity_id
_entity_poly.type
_entity_poly.pdbx_seq_one_letter_code
_entity_poly.pdbx_strand_id
1 'polypeptide(L)'
;INATESGQTIAVTGQVGNEVKAGDAITVKVGTETYQTTVNTDGKTWSVNVPGSVLAANGDVSASVTTRDTAGNVTTANTSHTYGVDTVAPTASISIDNVTSDNVINATESGQTITVTGQVDNDVNAGDAVTVKVGTETYQTTVNADGKTWSVNVPGSVLAANGDISASVTP
;
A
#
# COMPACT_ATOMS: atom_id res chain seq x y z
N ILE A 1 10.11 1.76 0.54
CA ILE A 1 9.47 1.08 1.69
C ILE A 1 8.03 1.53 1.77
N ASN A 2 7.11 0.66 1.39
CA ASN A 2 5.67 0.89 1.53
C ASN A 2 5.11 0.31 2.84
N ALA A 3 3.83 0.52 3.10
CA ALA A 3 3.15 0.04 4.32
C ALA A 3 3.21 -1.49 4.50
N THR A 4 3.15 -2.25 3.40
CA THR A 4 3.24 -3.72 3.45
C THR A 4 4.67 -4.16 3.74
N GLU A 5 5.65 -3.54 3.08
CA GLU A 5 7.08 -3.80 3.26
C GLU A 5 7.54 -3.49 4.69
N SER A 6 7.03 -2.43 5.32
CA SER A 6 7.40 -2.05 6.69
C SER A 6 7.04 -3.08 7.75
N GLY A 7 6.06 -3.95 7.47
CA GLY A 7 5.64 -5.05 8.34
C GLY A 7 6.41 -6.37 8.13
N GLN A 8 7.35 -6.41 7.20
CA GLN A 8 8.04 -7.65 6.79
C GLN A 8 9.55 -7.58 7.04
N THR A 9 10.23 -8.72 6.91
CA THR A 9 11.69 -8.74 6.79
C THR A 9 12.08 -8.58 5.33
N ILE A 10 12.96 -7.62 5.03
CA ILE A 10 13.40 -7.28 3.69
C ILE A 10 14.86 -7.65 3.54
N ALA A 11 15.20 -8.35 2.45
CA ALA A 11 16.58 -8.63 2.10
C ALA A 11 17.22 -7.38 1.47
N VAL A 12 18.21 -6.80 2.14
CA VAL A 12 19.11 -5.82 1.54
C VAL A 12 20.23 -6.57 0.86
N THR A 13 20.39 -6.35 -0.45
CA THR A 13 21.35 -7.08 -1.29
C THR A 13 22.34 -6.15 -1.95
N GLY A 14 23.50 -6.68 -2.34
CA GLY A 14 24.43 -5.95 -3.17
C GLY A 14 25.45 -6.86 -3.84
N GLN A 15 26.40 -6.21 -4.52
CA GLN A 15 27.52 -6.86 -5.20
C GLN A 15 28.85 -6.39 -4.65
N VAL A 16 29.86 -7.25 -4.82
CA VAL A 16 31.27 -6.98 -4.52
C VAL A 16 32.13 -7.35 -5.72
N GLY A 17 33.37 -6.86 -5.75
CA GLY A 17 34.32 -7.14 -6.82
C GLY A 17 35.77 -7.03 -6.36
N ASN A 18 36.69 -7.05 -7.32
CA ASN A 18 38.13 -7.03 -7.11
C ASN A 18 38.61 -8.21 -6.23
N GLU A 19 39.46 -7.95 -5.23
CA GLU A 19 40.05 -8.97 -4.36
C GLU A 19 39.12 -9.52 -3.28
N VAL A 20 37.88 -9.01 -3.21
CA VAL A 20 36.86 -9.50 -2.27
C VAL A 20 36.45 -10.94 -2.62
N LYS A 21 36.28 -11.79 -1.61
CA LYS A 21 36.06 -13.23 -1.75
C LYS A 21 34.86 -13.69 -0.92
N ALA A 22 34.34 -14.86 -1.26
CA ALA A 22 33.34 -15.55 -0.46
C ALA A 22 33.79 -15.65 1.00
N GLY A 23 32.90 -15.32 1.94
CA GLY A 23 33.19 -15.30 3.37
C GLY A 23 33.77 -13.98 3.90
N ASP A 24 34.15 -13.02 3.06
CA ASP A 24 34.55 -11.70 3.53
C ASP A 24 33.39 -11.01 4.26
N ALA A 25 33.70 -10.37 5.39
CA ALA A 25 32.70 -9.79 6.27
C ALA A 25 32.12 -8.49 5.69
N ILE A 26 30.80 -8.38 5.75
CA ILE A 26 30.03 -7.21 5.34
C ILE A 26 29.27 -6.66 6.52
N THR A 27 29.41 -5.37 6.76
CA THR A 27 28.63 -4.61 7.74
C THR A 27 27.68 -3.68 7.00
N VAL A 28 26.39 -3.81 7.27
CA VAL A 28 25.32 -2.96 6.73
C VAL A 28 24.74 -2.13 7.85
N LYS A 29 24.55 -0.83 7.62
CA LYS A 29 23.97 0.09 8.60
C LYS A 29 22.75 0.78 8.03
N VAL A 30 21.67 0.77 8.79
CA VAL A 30 20.41 1.48 8.52
C VAL A 30 20.08 2.31 9.75
N GLY A 31 20.14 3.63 9.64
CA GLY A 31 20.03 4.51 10.81
C GLY A 31 21.13 4.25 11.84
N THR A 32 20.75 3.87 13.06
CA THR A 32 21.68 3.48 14.14
C THR A 32 21.92 1.98 14.21
N GLU A 33 21.14 1.17 13.51
CA GLU A 33 21.22 -0.28 13.58
C GLU A 33 22.29 -0.85 12.65
N THR A 34 22.94 -1.91 13.11
CA THR A 34 24.05 -2.57 12.41
C THR A 34 23.71 -4.04 12.19
N TYR A 35 23.86 -4.46 10.94
CA TYR A 35 23.59 -5.81 10.46
C TYR A 35 24.87 -6.38 9.86
N GLN A 36 25.11 -7.66 10.06
CA GLN A 36 26.31 -8.32 9.57
C GLN A 36 25.93 -9.50 8.69
N THR A 37 26.69 -9.67 7.61
CA THR A 37 26.62 -10.82 6.72
C THR A 37 28.01 -11.07 6.14
N THR A 38 28.12 -12.02 5.23
CA THR A 38 29.34 -12.28 4.47
C THR A 38 29.04 -12.26 2.98
N VAL A 39 30.08 -12.09 2.17
CA VAL A 39 29.99 -12.36 0.73
C VAL A 39 29.58 -13.82 0.53
N ASN A 40 28.59 -14.04 -0.33
CA ASN A 40 28.04 -15.35 -0.65
C ASN A 40 29.10 -16.25 -1.30
N THR A 41 28.79 -17.55 -1.40
CA THR A 41 29.67 -18.56 -1.99
C THR A 41 30.02 -18.29 -3.46
N ASP A 42 29.27 -17.45 -4.16
CA ASP A 42 29.56 -17.01 -5.53
C ASP A 42 30.72 -15.99 -5.61
N GLY A 43 31.16 -15.47 -4.47
CA GLY A 43 32.22 -14.46 -4.36
C GLY A 43 31.85 -13.08 -4.92
N LYS A 44 30.57 -12.85 -5.23
CA LYS A 44 30.12 -11.65 -5.97
C LYS A 44 28.93 -10.97 -5.34
N THR A 45 28.07 -11.70 -4.63
CA THR A 45 26.84 -11.15 -4.07
C THR A 45 26.84 -11.24 -2.55
N TRP A 46 25.95 -10.47 -1.92
CA TRP A 46 25.65 -10.57 -0.50
C TRP A 46 24.20 -10.21 -0.24
N SER A 47 23.68 -10.69 0.88
CA SER A 47 22.35 -10.36 1.36
C SER A 47 22.34 -10.32 2.88
N VAL A 48 21.59 -9.39 3.45
CA VAL A 48 21.28 -9.36 4.87
C VAL A 48 19.82 -9.01 5.09
N ASN A 49 19.17 -9.72 5.99
CA ASN A 49 17.78 -9.49 6.34
C ASN A 49 17.68 -8.33 7.33
N VAL A 50 16.87 -7.33 6.98
CA VAL A 50 16.61 -6.14 7.80
C VAL A 50 15.09 -6.05 8.03
N PRO A 51 14.61 -5.81 9.27
CA PRO A 51 13.21 -5.50 9.50
C PRO A 51 12.77 -4.28 8.69
N GLY A 52 11.67 -4.42 7.96
CA GLY A 52 11.09 -3.35 7.15
C GLY A 52 10.72 -2.13 7.98
N SER A 53 10.42 -2.28 9.26
CA SER A 53 10.16 -1.17 10.18
C SER A 53 11.39 -0.30 10.40
N VAL A 54 12.59 -0.89 10.42
CA VAL A 54 13.86 -0.16 10.51
C VAL A 54 14.12 0.59 9.20
N LEU A 55 13.85 -0.04 8.06
CA LEU A 55 13.96 0.63 6.76
C LEU A 55 12.90 1.75 6.62
N ALA A 56 11.68 1.57 7.11
CA ALA A 56 10.64 2.60 7.10
C ALA A 56 10.97 3.80 8.00
N ALA A 57 11.74 3.59 9.07
CA ALA A 57 12.16 4.68 9.96
C ALA A 57 13.35 5.48 9.43
N ASN A 58 13.95 5.07 8.30
CA ASN A 58 15.16 5.67 7.72
C ASN A 58 14.97 5.93 6.22
N GLY A 59 15.95 6.55 5.56
CA GLY A 59 15.90 6.85 4.12
C GLY A 59 17.16 6.46 3.35
N ASP A 60 18.10 5.82 4.03
CA ASP A 60 19.38 5.39 3.47
C ASP A 60 19.88 4.11 4.13
N VAL A 61 20.75 3.42 3.40
CA VAL A 61 21.52 2.28 3.87
C VAL A 61 22.96 2.48 3.46
N SER A 62 23.90 2.11 4.32
CA SER A 62 25.32 2.04 4.01
C SER A 62 25.83 0.62 4.20
N ALA A 63 26.82 0.23 3.39
CA ALA A 63 27.46 -1.06 3.48
C ALA A 63 28.97 -0.91 3.39
N SER A 64 29.69 -1.74 4.13
CA SER A 64 31.14 -1.82 4.07
C SER A 64 31.58 -3.28 4.06
N VAL A 65 32.59 -3.58 3.24
CA VAL A 65 33.22 -4.90 3.16
C VAL A 65 34.70 -4.77 3.46
N THR A 66 35.23 -5.70 4.26
CA THR A 66 36.66 -5.79 4.56
C THR A 66 37.19 -7.10 4.02
N THR A 67 38.25 -7.04 3.22
CA THR A 67 38.94 -8.22 2.67
C THR A 67 40.39 -8.27 3.11
N ARG A 68 40.96 -9.48 3.14
CA ARG A 68 42.36 -9.74 3.52
C ARG A 68 43.02 -10.69 2.52
N ASP A 69 44.24 -10.35 2.09
CA ASP A 69 45.04 -11.25 1.25
C ASP A 69 45.77 -12.33 2.07
N THR A 70 46.40 -13.29 1.39
CA THR A 70 47.14 -14.40 2.04
C THR A 70 48.36 -13.91 2.83
N ALA A 71 48.92 -12.74 2.49
CA ALA A 71 50.03 -12.12 3.20
C ALA A 71 49.58 -11.35 4.46
N GLY A 72 48.26 -11.20 4.65
CA GLY A 72 47.66 -10.54 5.79
C GLY A 72 47.35 -9.06 5.59
N ASN A 73 47.51 -8.50 4.38
CA ASN A 73 47.15 -7.11 4.09
C ASN A 73 45.62 -6.95 4.09
N VAL A 74 45.11 -5.84 4.64
CA VAL A 74 43.67 -5.57 4.78
C VAL A 74 43.30 -4.32 3.99
N THR A 75 42.15 -4.38 3.31
CA THR A 75 41.52 -3.19 2.74
C THR A 75 40.02 -3.20 3.01
N THR A 76 39.39 -2.03 2.90
CA THR A 76 37.95 -1.85 3.12
C THR A 76 37.37 -0.99 2.01
N ALA A 77 36.19 -1.39 1.52
CA ALA A 77 35.37 -0.59 0.63
C ALA A 77 34.04 -0.26 1.31
N ASN A 78 33.45 0.87 0.93
CA ASN A 78 32.19 1.36 1.49
C ASN A 78 31.31 1.97 0.39
N THR A 79 29.99 1.93 0.60
CA THR A 79 29.00 2.57 -0.26
C THR A 79 27.75 2.96 0.54
N SER A 80 26.91 3.79 -0.05
CA SER A 80 25.60 4.17 0.49
C SER A 80 24.55 4.25 -0.61
N HIS A 81 23.30 4.00 -0.26
CA HIS A 81 22.17 4.07 -1.16
C HIS A 81 20.97 4.71 -0.44
N THR A 82 20.34 5.70 -1.07
CA THR A 82 19.11 6.32 -0.56
C THR A 82 17.88 5.65 -1.17
N TYR A 83 16.76 5.66 -0.46
CA TYR A 83 15.49 5.13 -0.92
C TYR A 83 14.31 5.95 -0.36
N GLY A 84 13.16 5.84 -1.01
CA GLY A 84 11.91 6.47 -0.56
C GLY A 84 11.15 5.61 0.45
N VAL A 85 10.45 6.27 1.37
CA VAL A 85 9.50 5.65 2.30
C VAL A 85 8.13 6.28 2.10
N ASP A 86 7.13 5.43 1.93
CA ASP A 86 5.73 5.82 1.83
C ASP A 86 4.85 4.76 2.51
N THR A 87 4.69 4.88 3.83
CA THR A 87 3.90 3.94 4.64
C THR A 87 2.48 4.42 4.89
N VAL A 88 2.05 5.52 4.26
CA VAL A 88 0.71 6.09 4.47
C VAL A 88 -0.24 5.44 3.47
N ALA A 89 -1.15 4.61 3.97
CA ALA A 89 -2.21 4.06 3.13
C ALA A 89 -3.23 5.17 2.78
N PRO A 90 -3.85 5.13 1.60
CA PRO A 90 -4.97 6.01 1.29
C PRO A 90 -6.14 5.72 2.24
N THR A 91 -6.84 6.77 2.59
CA THR A 91 -8.05 6.76 3.40
C THR A 91 -9.25 7.09 2.53
N ALA A 92 -10.39 6.45 2.79
CA ALA A 92 -11.61 6.67 2.04
C ALA A 92 -12.79 6.77 3.00
N SER A 93 -13.72 7.67 2.70
CA SER A 93 -15.03 7.66 3.34
C SER A 93 -16.13 7.73 2.29
N ILE A 94 -17.25 7.08 2.59
CA ILE A 94 -18.44 7.08 1.76
C ILE A 94 -19.67 7.07 2.67
N SER A 95 -20.66 7.87 2.32
CA SER A 95 -21.99 7.88 2.92
C SER A 95 -23.05 7.60 1.87
N ILE A 96 -24.23 7.22 2.32
CA ILE A 96 -25.46 7.17 1.52
C ILE A 96 -26.38 8.23 2.13
N ASP A 97 -26.96 9.10 1.30
CA ASP A 97 -27.98 10.05 1.73
C ASP A 97 -29.30 9.32 2.03
N ASN A 98 -30.32 10.05 2.50
CA ASN A 98 -31.66 9.47 2.58
C ASN A 98 -32.10 8.94 1.21
N VAL A 99 -32.67 7.74 1.19
CA VAL A 99 -33.29 7.18 -0.01
C VAL A 99 -34.66 7.82 -0.16
N THR A 100 -34.84 8.66 -1.18
CA THR A 100 -35.95 9.63 -1.26
C THR A 100 -35.86 10.69 -0.16
N SER A 101 -36.76 11.67 -0.13
CA SER A 101 -36.66 12.82 0.79
C SER A 101 -36.92 12.46 2.26
N ASP A 102 -37.67 11.40 2.52
CA ASP A 102 -38.08 10.98 3.86
C ASP A 102 -37.45 9.66 4.32
N ASN A 103 -36.53 9.09 3.51
CA ASN A 103 -35.87 7.82 3.76
C ASN A 103 -36.84 6.63 3.86
N VAL A 104 -37.99 6.71 3.19
CA VAL A 104 -39.01 5.67 3.17
C VAL A 104 -39.46 5.44 1.73
N ILE A 105 -39.51 4.17 1.31
CA ILE A 105 -40.09 3.81 0.01
C ILE A 105 -41.59 3.60 0.16
N ASN A 106 -42.38 4.44 -0.48
CA ASN A 106 -43.83 4.29 -0.56
C ASN A 106 -44.28 3.45 -1.77
N ALA A 107 -45.58 3.17 -1.86
CA ALA A 107 -46.16 2.34 -2.92
C ALA A 107 -45.90 2.90 -4.32
N THR A 108 -45.92 4.22 -4.49
CA THR A 108 -45.69 4.89 -5.77
C THR A 108 -44.21 4.86 -6.15
N GLU A 109 -43.30 5.07 -5.21
CA GLU A 109 -41.85 4.99 -5.40
C GLU A 109 -41.38 3.56 -5.69
N SER A 110 -42.02 2.57 -5.09
CA SER A 110 -41.70 1.15 -5.34
C SER A 110 -41.91 0.71 -6.79
N GLY A 111 -42.70 1.47 -7.56
CA GLY A 111 -42.93 1.25 -8.99
C GLY A 111 -42.02 2.05 -9.91
N GLN A 112 -41.06 2.81 -9.37
CA GLN A 112 -40.21 3.73 -10.12
C GLN A 112 -38.74 3.35 -10.06
N THR A 113 -37.90 4.01 -10.86
CA THR A 113 -36.46 4.01 -10.66
C THR A 113 -36.11 5.15 -9.71
N ILE A 114 -35.42 4.83 -8.62
CA ILE A 114 -34.99 5.78 -7.60
C ILE A 114 -33.49 6.00 -7.74
N THR A 115 -33.07 7.26 -7.75
CA THR A 115 -31.66 7.61 -7.69
C THR A 115 -31.20 7.58 -6.24
N VAL A 116 -30.32 6.64 -5.93
CA VAL A 116 -29.60 6.59 -4.65
C VAL A 116 -28.39 7.49 -4.77
N THR A 117 -28.18 8.36 -3.78
CA THR A 117 -27.07 9.31 -3.75
C THR A 117 -26.26 9.15 -2.48
N GLY A 118 -25.07 9.75 -2.48
CA GLY A 118 -24.27 9.88 -1.28
C GLY A 118 -23.06 10.75 -1.52
N GLN A 119 -22.20 10.83 -0.49
CA GLN A 119 -20.99 11.63 -0.52
C GLN A 119 -19.75 10.76 -0.33
N VAL A 120 -18.62 11.27 -0.79
CA VAL A 120 -17.28 10.71 -0.55
C VAL A 120 -16.33 11.80 -0.04
N ASP A 121 -15.28 11.39 0.65
CA ASP A 121 -14.23 12.27 1.18
C ASP A 121 -12.90 11.51 1.33
N ASN A 122 -11.86 12.22 1.79
CA ASN A 122 -10.47 11.77 1.91
C ASN A 122 -9.78 11.59 0.54
N ASP A 123 -9.07 10.49 0.33
CA ASP A 123 -8.27 10.25 -0.89
C ASP A 123 -9.11 9.77 -2.08
N VAL A 124 -10.43 9.90 -1.99
CA VAL A 124 -11.37 9.56 -3.05
C VAL A 124 -11.43 10.68 -4.09
N ASN A 125 -11.36 10.33 -5.37
CA ASN A 125 -11.33 11.24 -6.51
C ASN A 125 -12.48 10.98 -7.49
N ALA A 126 -12.76 11.98 -8.34
CA ALA A 126 -13.72 11.82 -9.44
C ALA A 126 -13.31 10.66 -10.35
N GLY A 127 -14.29 9.79 -10.68
CA GLY A 127 -14.05 8.58 -11.46
C GLY A 127 -13.75 7.32 -10.64
N ASP A 128 -13.51 7.43 -9.33
CA ASP A 128 -13.32 6.26 -8.47
C ASP A 128 -14.57 5.38 -8.46
N ALA A 129 -14.35 4.06 -8.43
CA ALA A 129 -15.43 3.09 -8.55
C ALA A 129 -16.25 3.03 -7.26
N VAL A 130 -17.57 3.21 -7.38
CA VAL A 130 -18.53 3.05 -6.28
C VAL A 130 -19.37 1.80 -6.54
N THR A 131 -19.43 0.93 -5.54
CA THR A 131 -20.29 -0.26 -5.54
C THR A 131 -21.36 -0.09 -4.48
N VAL A 132 -22.62 -0.18 -4.90
CA VAL A 132 -23.80 -0.11 -4.03
C VAL A 132 -24.47 -1.48 -4.02
N LYS A 133 -24.75 -1.99 -2.83
CA LYS A 133 -25.44 -3.26 -2.62
C LYS A 133 -26.78 -3.02 -1.96
N VAL A 134 -27.83 -3.58 -2.56
CA VAL A 134 -29.21 -3.56 -2.04
C VAL A 134 -29.69 -5.01 -1.97
N GLY A 135 -29.77 -5.56 -0.77
CA GLY A 135 -30.00 -7.00 -0.60
C GLY A 135 -28.88 -7.83 -1.24
N THR A 136 -29.22 -8.63 -2.26
CA THR A 136 -28.26 -9.43 -3.04
C THR A 136 -27.82 -8.76 -4.34
N GLU A 137 -28.48 -7.68 -4.73
CA GLU A 137 -28.21 -6.99 -6.00
C GLU A 137 -27.05 -6.01 -5.85
N THR A 138 -26.27 -5.87 -6.92
CA THR A 138 -25.09 -5.02 -6.98
C THR A 138 -25.22 -4.02 -8.11
N TYR A 139 -25.03 -2.76 -7.78
CA TYR A 139 -25.10 -1.61 -8.68
C TYR A 139 -23.75 -0.92 -8.66
N GLN A 140 -23.28 -0.51 -9.82
CA GLN A 140 -21.98 0.15 -9.98
C GLN A 140 -22.17 1.53 -10.59
N THR A 141 -21.39 2.48 -10.08
CA THR A 141 -21.28 3.84 -10.59
C THR A 141 -19.86 4.34 -10.32
N THR A 142 -19.60 5.61 -10.59
CA THR A 142 -18.35 6.28 -10.22
C THR A 142 -18.65 7.53 -9.40
N VAL A 143 -17.64 8.00 -8.66
CA VAL A 143 -17.68 9.34 -8.09
C VAL A 143 -17.82 10.36 -9.22
N ASN A 144 -18.72 11.32 -9.03
CA ASN A 144 -19.05 12.34 -10.00
C ASN A 144 -17.86 13.30 -10.25
N ALA A 145 -17.97 14.10 -11.30
CA ALA A 145 -16.93 15.06 -11.69
C ALA A 145 -16.59 16.12 -10.62
N ASP A 146 -17.46 16.31 -9.62
CA ASP A 146 -17.19 17.19 -8.48
C ASP A 146 -16.23 16.58 -7.43
N GLY A 147 -15.91 15.28 -7.55
CA GLY A 147 -15.04 14.54 -6.64
C GLY A 147 -15.63 14.34 -5.24
N LYS A 148 -16.93 14.62 -5.03
CA LYS A 148 -17.57 14.64 -3.70
C LYS A 148 -18.87 13.89 -3.63
N THR A 149 -19.57 13.72 -4.75
CA THR A 149 -20.86 13.04 -4.79
C THR A 149 -20.81 11.81 -5.67
N TRP A 150 -21.72 10.88 -5.44
CA TRP A 150 -21.97 9.75 -6.33
C TRP A 150 -23.46 9.51 -6.43
N SER A 151 -23.90 8.88 -7.52
CA SER A 151 -25.28 8.46 -7.66
C SER A 151 -25.42 7.21 -8.51
N VAL A 152 -26.42 6.39 -8.20
CA VAL A 152 -26.78 5.21 -8.99
C VAL A 152 -28.28 5.01 -9.01
N ASN A 153 -28.81 4.58 -10.14
CA ASN A 153 -30.23 4.29 -10.31
C ASN A 153 -30.54 2.86 -9.88
N VAL A 154 -31.49 2.72 -8.96
CA VAL A 154 -31.96 1.44 -8.42
C VAL A 154 -33.47 1.34 -8.62
N PRO A 155 -34.02 0.19 -9.06
CA PRO A 155 -35.46 -0.03 -9.06
C PRO A 155 -36.04 0.08 -7.65
N GLY A 156 -37.10 0.87 -7.50
CA GLY A 156 -37.81 1.07 -6.24
C GLY A 156 -38.38 -0.22 -5.65
N SER A 157 -38.67 -1.22 -6.49
CA SER A 157 -39.12 -2.54 -6.04
C SER A 157 -38.02 -3.30 -5.29
N VAL A 158 -36.77 -3.11 -5.69
CA VAL A 158 -35.59 -3.69 -5.02
C VAL A 158 -35.36 -2.99 -3.68
N LEU A 159 -35.49 -1.66 -3.64
CA LEU A 159 -35.39 -0.87 -2.40
C LEU A 159 -36.53 -1.20 -1.43
N ALA A 160 -37.77 -1.35 -1.92
CA ALA A 160 -38.92 -1.70 -1.08
C ALA A 160 -38.79 -3.10 -0.45
N ALA A 161 -38.13 -4.03 -1.15
CA ALA A 161 -37.94 -5.40 -0.68
C ALA A 161 -36.76 -5.57 0.29
N ASN A 162 -35.84 -4.60 0.37
CA ASN A 162 -34.59 -4.70 1.12
C ASN A 162 -34.38 -3.48 2.01
N GLY A 163 -34.34 -3.69 3.33
CA GLY A 163 -34.19 -2.60 4.30
C GLY A 163 -32.77 -2.05 4.47
N ASP A 164 -31.76 -2.74 3.94
CA ASP A 164 -30.36 -2.37 4.10
C ASP A 164 -29.70 -2.06 2.75
N ILE A 165 -29.03 -0.92 2.70
CA ILE A 165 -28.18 -0.49 1.59
C ILE A 165 -26.78 -0.25 2.14
N SER A 166 -25.78 -0.77 1.45
CA SER A 166 -24.37 -0.48 1.75
C SER A 166 -23.66 0.00 0.51
N ALA A 167 -22.73 0.94 0.69
CA ALA A 167 -21.88 1.44 -0.38
C ALA A 167 -20.40 1.31 0.02
N SER A 168 -19.56 1.05 -0.97
CA SER A 168 -18.11 1.06 -0.82
C SER A 168 -17.50 1.80 -2.00
N VAL A 169 -16.43 2.54 -1.75
CA VAL A 169 -15.61 3.20 -2.77
C VAL A 169 -14.17 2.70 -2.69
N THR A 170 -13.55 2.56 -3.86
CA THR A 170 -12.14 2.18 -3.97
C THR A 170 -11.38 3.33 -4.63
N PRO A 171 -10.51 4.05 -3.88
CA PRO A 171 -9.57 5.01 -4.43
C PRO A 171 -8.45 4.39 -5.28
#